data_AF-A0A9W4SW15-F1
#
_entry.id   AF-A0A9W4SW15-F1
#
_cell.length_a   1.000
_cell.length_b   1.000
_cell.length_c   1.000
_cell.angle_alpha   90.00
_cell.angle_beta   90.00
_cell.angle_gamma   90.00
#
_symmetry.space_group_name_H-M   'P 1'
#
loop_
_entity.id
_entity.type
_entity.pdbx_description
1 polymer ?
#
loop_
_entity_poly.entity_id
_entity_poly.type
_entity_poly.pdbx_seq_one_letter_code
_entity_poly.pdbx_strand_id
1 'polypeptide(L)'
;MDFTNNKKDLENTFTFESSSPPKQPAPPSPVEAHKAKYKRNSLPKNAEEARQRRFELDTQVRKKHREQLITTKRFKHNLEEYEEDETEPEYTLSQKDIEKLKSGLNNVSRDARLSSLQDLSKYLVDPSDTLKQFVIEGDCVEILIKFLSSIDPAEQLQATWCITNIAAGPKEYVQKALLAVPYLIPFLERENISLQDQAAWAIGNIAIESSECRDLLRKNGVLIPLINLLNSKDVNLIQTACFALSNLARGPNAKLHEFFKACINKRLLQHLETDESFEVVSEVAWVLTYITSDDDNKYTDQLLNEGIAPLLVKHMRPLLNHGPLSLPLVRTLGNIASGPDTNTDHLIRQSDFLPSMIQYIQSDCRPVKKESLWVMSNITATRRPEVLVKVFNAGFIPILSNIATHTNFDIRKEAAYSLVNIASHGEEFMKSLPHQELLPGFLEFIRSQDYDLIRLGLGYIEMLLSQVPESKQLLENMKGIDALETAILIEDESLRNAASRLMDKYFGEEFSEQMQVQIEETT
;
A
#
# COMPACT_ATOMS: atom_id res chain seq x y z
N MET A 1 -53.05 -24.87 45.71
CA MET A 1 -54.03 -23.79 45.57
C MET A 1 -53.48 -22.72 44.64
N ASP A 2 -53.65 -22.75 43.33
CA ASP A 2 -54.03 -23.81 42.40
C ASP A 2 -53.45 -23.43 41.05
N PHE A 3 -52.81 -24.42 40.43
CA PHE A 3 -52.51 -24.47 39.02
C PHE A 3 -53.77 -24.95 38.29
N THR A 4 -54.15 -24.28 37.20
CA THR A 4 -54.51 -24.91 35.92
C THR A 4 -54.72 -23.81 34.86
N ASN A 5 -54.48 -23.91 33.55
CA ASN A 5 -53.64 -24.66 32.62
C ASN A 5 -54.25 -24.36 31.22
N ASN A 6 -53.41 -24.07 30.23
CA ASN A 6 -53.54 -24.43 28.81
C ASN A 6 -54.53 -23.73 27.83
N LYS A 7 -53.91 -22.96 26.90
CA LYS A 7 -53.65 -23.27 25.46
C LYS A 7 -54.67 -22.95 24.35
N LYS A 8 -54.07 -22.36 23.29
CA LYS A 8 -54.40 -22.30 21.84
C LYS A 8 -55.44 -21.25 21.40
N ASP A 9 -55.36 -20.61 20.25
CA ASP A 9 -54.37 -20.38 19.18
C ASP A 9 -55.04 -19.34 18.23
N LEU A 10 -54.23 -18.74 17.35
CA LEU A 10 -54.58 -18.18 16.03
C LEU A 10 -54.96 -16.69 15.87
N GLU A 11 -54.24 -16.13 14.90
CA GLU A 11 -54.51 -14.97 14.03
C GLU A 11 -54.20 -13.57 14.57
N ASN A 12 -52.95 -13.15 14.36
CA ASN A 12 -52.71 -11.81 13.83
C ASN A 12 -51.58 -11.83 12.78
N THR A 13 -51.98 -11.40 11.60
CA THR A 13 -51.29 -11.41 10.31
C THR A 13 -50.07 -10.49 10.35
N PHE A 14 -48.89 -11.05 10.03
CA PHE A 14 -47.68 -10.28 9.79
C PHE A 14 -47.76 -9.58 8.42
N THR A 15 -47.88 -8.25 8.42
CA THR A 15 -47.53 -7.41 7.26
C THR A 15 -46.12 -6.84 7.47
N PHE A 16 -45.17 -7.22 6.62
CA PHE A 16 -43.84 -6.65 6.54
C PHE A 16 -43.92 -5.22 5.96
N GLU A 17 -43.60 -4.20 6.76
CA GLU A 17 -43.20 -2.89 6.23
C GLU A 17 -41.70 -2.93 5.87
N SER A 18 -41.38 -2.53 4.63
CA SER A 18 -40.02 -2.43 4.12
C SER A 18 -39.27 -1.27 4.79
N SER A 19 -38.34 -1.57 5.70
CA SER A 19 -37.40 -0.58 6.23
C SER A 19 -36.46 -0.11 5.12
N SER A 20 -36.57 1.16 4.73
CA SER A 20 -35.65 1.82 3.82
C SER A 20 -34.23 1.89 4.42
N PRO A 21 -33.17 1.83 3.60
CA PRO A 21 -31.79 1.89 4.08
C PRO A 21 -31.48 3.24 4.76
N PRO A 22 -30.54 3.28 5.73
CA PRO A 22 -30.14 4.51 6.39
C PRO A 22 -29.60 5.53 5.36
N LYS A 23 -30.16 6.75 5.40
CA LYS A 23 -29.74 7.86 4.53
C LYS A 23 -28.24 8.12 4.71
N GLN A 24 -27.51 8.09 3.59
CA GLN A 24 -26.14 8.59 3.52
C GLN A 24 -26.10 10.03 4.05
N PRO A 25 -25.04 10.43 4.79
CA PRO A 25 -24.88 11.83 5.20
C PRO A 25 -24.85 12.72 3.96
N ALA A 26 -25.56 13.85 4.03
CA ALA A 26 -25.63 14.80 2.93
C ALA A 26 -24.23 15.29 2.54
N PRO A 27 -23.92 15.45 1.24
CA PRO A 27 -22.65 16.01 0.80
C PRO A 27 -22.45 17.41 1.41
N PRO A 28 -21.20 17.79 1.76
CA PRO A 28 -20.90 19.07 2.37
C PRO A 28 -21.39 20.22 1.48
N SER A 29 -21.83 21.31 2.11
CA SER A 29 -22.34 22.46 1.36
C SER A 29 -21.23 23.05 0.46
N PRO A 30 -21.56 23.68 -0.68
CA PRO A 30 -20.58 24.30 -1.56
C PRO A 30 -19.65 25.29 -0.85
N VAL A 31 -20.15 25.96 0.21
CA VAL A 31 -19.40 26.91 1.04
C VAL A 31 -18.38 26.20 1.95
N GLU A 32 -18.74 25.04 2.51
CA GLU A 32 -17.82 24.21 3.30
C GLU A 32 -16.78 23.51 2.42
N ALA A 33 -17.19 23.03 1.23
CA ALA A 33 -16.28 22.51 0.21
C ALA A 33 -15.29 23.59 -0.27
N HIS A 34 -15.74 24.84 -0.42
CA HIS A 34 -14.90 25.97 -0.81
C HIS A 34 -13.94 26.39 0.32
N LYS A 35 -14.37 26.40 1.59
CA LYS A 35 -13.50 26.63 2.76
C LYS A 35 -12.47 25.51 2.97
N ALA A 36 -12.85 24.26 2.72
CA ALA A 36 -11.94 23.12 2.76
C ALA A 36 -10.89 23.20 1.63
N LYS A 37 -11.29 23.65 0.43
CA LYS A 37 -10.39 23.92 -0.70
C LYS A 37 -9.43 25.09 -0.41
N TYR A 38 -9.89 26.13 0.28
CA TYR A 38 -9.06 27.27 0.70
C TYR A 38 -8.04 26.91 1.79
N LYS A 39 -8.43 26.07 2.78
CA LYS A 39 -7.48 25.50 3.75
C LYS A 39 -6.46 24.56 3.08
N ARG A 40 -6.88 23.80 2.07
CA ARG A 40 -6.02 22.91 1.26
C ARG A 40 -4.96 23.65 0.44
N ASN A 41 -5.21 24.90 0.05
CA ASN A 41 -4.36 25.64 -0.90
C ASN A 41 -3.40 26.67 -0.25
N SER A 42 -3.50 26.96 1.04
CA SER A 42 -2.59 27.92 1.73
C SER A 42 -1.21 27.33 2.05
N LEU A 43 -0.15 28.14 2.14
CA LEU A 43 1.17 27.70 2.65
C LEU A 43 1.06 27.31 4.15
N PRO A 44 1.64 26.19 4.60
CA PRO A 44 1.61 25.79 6.00
C PRO A 44 2.45 26.74 6.85
N LYS A 45 1.90 27.19 7.99
CA LYS A 45 2.57 28.19 8.83
C LYS A 45 3.64 27.61 9.76
N ASN A 46 3.64 26.30 9.94
CA ASN A 46 4.58 25.57 10.80
C ASN A 46 4.72 24.12 10.33
N ALA A 47 5.70 23.41 10.89
CA ALA A 47 6.01 22.01 10.56
C ALA A 47 4.81 21.07 10.80
N GLU A 48 3.95 21.36 11.79
CA GLU A 48 2.77 20.56 12.15
C GLU A 48 1.66 20.64 11.09
N GLU A 49 1.32 21.85 10.63
CA GLU A 49 0.33 22.06 9.58
C GLU A 49 0.82 21.50 8.23
N ALA A 50 2.13 21.58 7.98
CA ALA A 50 2.76 20.97 6.82
C ALA A 50 2.69 19.43 6.90
N ARG A 51 2.95 18.83 8.06
CA ARG A 51 2.89 17.37 8.29
C ARG A 51 1.46 16.84 8.16
N GLN A 52 0.47 17.51 8.74
CA GLN A 52 -0.92 17.07 8.74
C GLN A 52 -1.60 17.21 7.38
N ARG A 53 -1.38 18.32 6.67
CA ARG A 53 -1.89 18.49 5.30
C ARG A 53 -1.25 17.49 4.33
N ARG A 54 0.04 17.18 4.50
CA ARG A 54 0.72 16.13 3.73
C ARG A 54 0.19 14.76 4.07
N PHE A 55 0.00 14.43 5.36
CA PHE A 55 -0.67 13.19 5.78
C PHE A 55 -2.03 13.04 5.09
N GLU A 56 -2.86 14.08 5.03
CA GLU A 56 -4.16 14.03 4.37
C GLU A 56 -4.09 13.92 2.83
N LEU A 57 -3.21 14.69 2.17
CA LEU A 57 -3.03 14.63 0.71
C LEU A 57 -2.38 13.32 0.24
N ASP A 58 -1.32 12.88 0.92
CA ASP A 58 -0.62 11.63 0.62
C ASP A 58 -1.46 10.42 0.98
N THR A 59 -2.22 10.43 2.07
CA THR A 59 -3.12 9.30 2.39
C THR A 59 -4.17 9.11 1.30
N GLN A 60 -4.73 10.18 0.73
CA GLN A 60 -5.73 10.09 -0.34
C GLN A 60 -5.12 9.69 -1.70
N VAL A 61 -3.99 10.29 -2.09
CA VAL A 61 -3.33 10.00 -3.38
C VAL A 61 -2.67 8.62 -3.36
N ARG A 62 -2.05 8.24 -2.24
CA ARG A 62 -1.38 6.94 -2.09
C ARG A 62 -2.36 5.82 -1.80
N LYS A 63 -3.50 6.03 -1.13
CA LYS A 63 -4.54 4.99 -1.05
C LYS A 63 -4.98 4.56 -2.46
N LYS A 64 -5.17 5.52 -3.36
CA LYS A 64 -5.59 5.28 -4.75
C LYS A 64 -4.50 4.64 -5.64
N HIS A 65 -3.22 4.98 -5.45
CA HIS A 65 -2.10 4.44 -6.25
C HIS A 65 -1.48 3.16 -5.66
N ARG A 66 -1.43 3.02 -4.32
CA ARG A 66 -1.03 1.78 -3.60
C ARG A 66 -1.99 0.63 -3.89
N GLU A 67 -3.26 0.94 -4.12
CA GLU A 67 -4.28 -0.04 -4.51
C GLU A 67 -4.07 -0.61 -5.91
N GLN A 68 -3.23 -0.01 -6.77
CA GLN A 68 -2.97 -0.47 -8.15
C GLN A 68 -1.62 -1.20 -8.33
N LEU A 69 -0.58 -0.81 -7.58
CA LEU A 69 0.76 -1.41 -7.70
C LEU A 69 0.97 -2.71 -6.90
N ILE A 70 0.05 -3.05 -5.99
CA ILE A 70 0.12 -4.22 -5.09
C ILE A 70 -1.13 -5.11 -5.27
N THR A 71 -1.90 -4.90 -6.33
CA THR A 71 -3.10 -5.67 -6.71
C THR A 71 -2.88 -6.59 -7.89
N THR A 72 -1.74 -6.50 -8.60
CA THR A 72 -1.35 -7.57 -9.51
C THR A 72 -1.27 -8.83 -8.65
N LYS A 73 -2.22 -9.73 -8.85
CA LYS A 73 -2.38 -10.98 -8.09
C LYS A 73 -1.00 -11.60 -7.99
N ARG A 74 -0.47 -11.77 -6.78
CA ARG A 74 0.87 -12.34 -6.60
C ARG A 74 0.79 -13.78 -7.05
N PHE A 75 1.26 -14.04 -8.27
CA PHE A 75 1.33 -15.39 -8.79
C PHE A 75 2.39 -16.13 -7.97
N LYS A 76 1.94 -17.07 -7.14
CA LYS A 76 2.83 -18.00 -6.48
C LYS A 76 3.34 -19.00 -7.54
N HIS A 77 4.65 -19.22 -7.55
CA HIS A 77 5.43 -20.18 -8.34
C HIS A 77 4.65 -21.17 -9.23
N ASN A 78 4.77 -20.97 -10.54
CA ASN A 78 5.07 -22.01 -11.54
C ASN A 78 5.55 -21.31 -12.83
N LEU A 79 6.83 -20.93 -12.82
CA LEU A 79 7.66 -20.71 -14.01
C LEU A 79 8.69 -21.86 -14.14
N GLU A 80 8.39 -23.03 -13.59
CA GLU A 80 9.08 -24.25 -14.02
C GLU A 80 8.45 -24.63 -15.37
N GLU A 81 9.21 -24.39 -16.44
CA GLU A 81 8.88 -24.67 -17.86
C GLU A 81 7.69 -23.86 -18.43
N TYR A 82 7.80 -22.54 -18.46
CA TYR A 82 7.36 -21.83 -19.67
C TYR A 82 8.56 -21.81 -20.62
N GLU A 83 8.67 -22.86 -21.45
CA GLU A 83 9.41 -22.68 -22.70
C GLU A 83 8.72 -21.53 -23.44
N GLU A 84 9.52 -20.54 -23.88
CA GLU A 84 9.10 -19.51 -24.83
C GLU A 84 8.77 -20.17 -26.18
N ASP A 85 7.77 -21.03 -26.25
CA ASP A 85 7.16 -21.42 -27.51
C ASP A 85 6.11 -20.36 -27.83
N GLU A 86 6.45 -19.47 -28.78
CA GLU A 86 5.66 -18.37 -29.35
C GLU A 86 4.38 -18.84 -30.08
N THR A 87 3.60 -19.74 -29.47
CA THR A 87 2.25 -20.06 -29.93
C THR A 87 1.34 -20.20 -28.71
N GLU A 88 0.72 -19.09 -28.30
CA GLU A 88 -0.41 -19.12 -27.37
C GLU A 88 -1.53 -19.99 -27.97
N PRO A 89 -1.86 -21.16 -27.38
CA PRO A 89 -3.03 -21.89 -27.82
C PRO A 89 -4.24 -21.18 -27.22
N GLU A 90 -4.88 -20.33 -28.02
CA GLU A 90 -6.21 -19.82 -27.76
C GLU A 90 -7.17 -21.04 -27.69
N TYR A 91 -7.32 -21.63 -26.50
CA TYR A 91 -8.17 -22.81 -26.29
C TYR A 91 -9.63 -22.40 -26.50
N THR A 92 -10.08 -22.41 -27.75
CA THR A 92 -11.48 -22.19 -28.13
C THR A 92 -12.29 -23.45 -27.82
N LEU A 93 -12.57 -23.67 -26.53
CA LEU A 93 -13.44 -24.76 -26.10
C LEU A 93 -14.85 -24.56 -26.66
N SER A 94 -15.32 -25.53 -27.43
CA SER A 94 -16.69 -25.56 -27.92
C SER A 94 -17.64 -26.06 -26.82
N GLN A 95 -18.95 -25.88 -27.02
CA GLN A 95 -19.97 -26.43 -26.11
C GLN A 95 -19.83 -27.95 -25.95
N LYS A 96 -19.44 -28.66 -27.02
CA LYS A 96 -19.22 -30.11 -27.00
C LYS A 96 -18.01 -30.49 -26.13
N ASP A 97 -16.98 -29.66 -26.09
CA ASP A 97 -15.80 -29.89 -25.24
C ASP A 97 -16.15 -29.70 -23.76
N ILE A 98 -16.98 -28.70 -23.44
CA ILE A 98 -17.54 -28.52 -22.09
C ILE A 98 -18.42 -29.72 -21.71
N GLU A 99 -19.26 -30.24 -22.60
CA GLU A 99 -20.06 -31.44 -22.34
C GLU A 99 -19.17 -32.68 -22.11
N LYS A 100 -18.11 -32.83 -22.89
CA LYS A 100 -17.11 -33.90 -22.69
C LYS A 100 -16.45 -33.76 -21.33
N LEU A 101 -16.04 -32.55 -20.94
CA LEU A 101 -15.46 -32.26 -19.63
C LEU A 101 -16.45 -32.60 -18.50
N LYS A 102 -17.72 -32.19 -18.61
CA LYS A 102 -18.78 -32.56 -17.66
C LYS A 102 -18.97 -34.08 -17.56
N SER A 103 -18.92 -34.79 -18.70
CA SER A 103 -19.05 -36.25 -18.72
C SER A 103 -17.87 -36.94 -18.03
N GLY A 104 -16.65 -36.40 -18.21
CA GLY A 104 -15.45 -36.88 -17.56
C GLY A 104 -15.44 -36.63 -16.05
N LEU A 105 -15.91 -35.45 -15.61
CA LEU A 105 -16.09 -35.12 -14.19
C LEU A 105 -17.13 -36.02 -13.50
N ASN A 106 -18.15 -36.50 -14.21
CA ASN A 106 -19.15 -37.42 -13.67
C ASN A 106 -18.82 -38.90 -13.94
N ASN A 107 -17.61 -39.23 -14.39
CA ASN A 107 -17.24 -40.60 -14.74
C ASN A 107 -17.06 -41.48 -13.50
N VAL A 108 -17.38 -42.78 -13.62
CA VAL A 108 -17.16 -43.77 -12.55
C VAL A 108 -15.66 -44.01 -12.29
N SER A 109 -14.83 -43.90 -13.33
CA SER A 109 -13.38 -44.03 -13.24
C SER A 109 -12.74 -42.82 -12.56
N ARG A 110 -11.98 -43.09 -11.49
CA ARG A 110 -11.17 -42.10 -10.77
C ARG A 110 -10.21 -41.35 -11.69
N ASP A 111 -9.50 -42.08 -12.55
CA ASP A 111 -8.48 -41.48 -13.41
C ASP A 111 -9.10 -40.57 -14.47
N ALA A 112 -10.30 -40.92 -14.97
CA ALA A 112 -11.04 -40.07 -15.88
C ALA A 112 -11.51 -38.76 -15.21
N ARG A 113 -11.95 -38.84 -13.95
CA ARG A 113 -12.32 -37.64 -13.17
C ARG A 113 -11.12 -36.75 -12.91
N LEU A 114 -9.99 -37.33 -12.49
CA LEU A 114 -8.75 -36.57 -12.25
C LEU A 114 -8.21 -35.91 -13.50
N SER A 115 -8.17 -36.63 -14.64
CA SER A 115 -7.78 -36.04 -15.92
C SER A 115 -8.69 -34.87 -16.28
N SER A 116 -10.00 -35.00 -16.06
CA SER A 116 -10.96 -33.92 -16.37
C SER A 116 -10.82 -32.72 -15.44
N LEU A 117 -10.47 -32.93 -14.16
CA LEU A 117 -10.16 -31.86 -13.21
C LEU A 117 -8.87 -31.12 -13.61
N GLN A 118 -7.84 -31.86 -14.04
CA GLN A 118 -6.57 -31.28 -14.51
C GLN A 118 -6.76 -30.48 -15.81
N ASP A 119 -7.56 -30.98 -16.73
CA ASP A 119 -7.91 -30.24 -17.95
C ASP A 119 -8.69 -28.97 -17.59
N LEU A 120 -9.70 -29.07 -16.71
CA LEU A 120 -10.45 -27.91 -16.22
C LEU A 120 -9.54 -26.87 -15.56
N SER A 121 -8.60 -27.28 -14.69
CA SER A 121 -7.70 -26.33 -14.03
C SER A 121 -6.84 -25.57 -15.03
N LYS A 122 -6.35 -26.25 -16.09
CA LYS A 122 -5.56 -25.61 -17.16
C LYS A 122 -6.40 -24.60 -17.94
N TYR A 123 -7.61 -24.98 -18.34
CA TYR A 123 -8.49 -24.11 -19.11
C TYR A 123 -8.98 -22.89 -18.32
N LEU A 124 -9.01 -22.96 -16.99
CA LEU A 124 -9.41 -21.82 -16.14
C LEU A 124 -8.35 -20.71 -16.04
N VAL A 125 -7.11 -20.95 -16.49
CA VAL A 125 -6.07 -19.92 -16.49
C VAL A 125 -6.39 -18.82 -17.50
N ASP A 126 -6.83 -19.22 -18.70
CA ASP A 126 -7.35 -18.32 -19.73
C ASP A 126 -8.66 -18.89 -20.32
N PRO A 127 -9.82 -18.57 -19.72
CA PRO A 127 -11.06 -19.23 -20.06
C PRO A 127 -11.68 -18.68 -21.35
N SER A 128 -12.02 -19.57 -22.28
CA SER A 128 -12.93 -19.25 -23.39
C SER A 128 -14.30 -18.75 -22.91
N ASP A 129 -15.04 -18.06 -23.77
CA ASP A 129 -16.39 -17.56 -23.42
C ASP A 129 -17.35 -18.69 -23.03
N THR A 130 -17.25 -19.84 -23.67
CA THR A 130 -18.02 -21.04 -23.31
C THR A 130 -17.69 -21.51 -21.88
N LEU A 131 -16.40 -21.51 -21.50
CA LEU A 131 -15.99 -21.87 -20.14
C LEU A 131 -16.42 -20.81 -19.12
N LYS A 132 -16.37 -19.51 -19.47
CA LYS A 132 -16.94 -18.44 -18.64
C LYS A 132 -18.42 -18.68 -18.36
N GLN A 133 -19.19 -19.05 -19.37
CA GLN A 133 -20.60 -19.37 -19.19
C GLN A 133 -20.79 -20.59 -18.28
N PHE A 134 -19.98 -21.65 -18.43
CA PHE A 134 -20.04 -22.80 -17.55
C PHE A 134 -19.73 -22.45 -16.08
N VAL A 135 -18.79 -21.54 -15.82
CA VAL A 135 -18.44 -21.08 -14.47
C VAL A 135 -19.51 -20.17 -13.87
N ILE A 136 -20.04 -19.22 -14.65
CA ILE A 136 -20.93 -18.16 -14.16
C ILE A 136 -22.40 -18.61 -14.16
N GLU A 137 -22.86 -19.28 -15.21
CA GLU A 137 -24.27 -19.65 -15.41
C GLU A 137 -24.51 -21.14 -15.21
N GLY A 138 -23.47 -21.97 -15.37
CA GLY A 138 -23.54 -23.41 -15.21
C GLY A 138 -23.30 -23.91 -13.78
N ASP A 139 -23.10 -25.22 -13.68
CA ASP A 139 -22.95 -25.99 -12.43
C ASP A 139 -21.48 -26.31 -12.09
N CYS A 140 -20.52 -25.54 -12.63
CA CYS A 140 -19.09 -25.82 -12.50
C CYS A 140 -18.66 -25.85 -11.02
N VAL A 141 -19.00 -24.83 -10.24
CA VAL A 141 -18.60 -24.74 -8.83
C VAL A 141 -19.31 -25.78 -7.98
N GLU A 142 -20.59 -26.09 -8.27
CA GLU A 142 -21.34 -27.15 -7.61
C GLU A 142 -20.70 -28.53 -7.84
N ILE A 143 -20.20 -28.79 -9.05
CA ILE A 143 -19.43 -30.01 -9.34
C ILE A 143 -18.13 -30.02 -8.55
N LEU A 144 -17.36 -28.91 -8.56
CA LEU A 144 -16.11 -28.81 -7.81
C LEU A 144 -16.32 -29.04 -6.31
N ILE A 145 -17.40 -28.51 -5.72
CA ILE A 145 -17.74 -28.71 -4.30
C ILE A 145 -17.94 -30.20 -3.96
N LYS A 146 -18.49 -31.01 -4.88
CA LYS A 146 -18.60 -32.46 -4.69
C LYS A 146 -17.22 -33.12 -4.55
N PHE A 147 -16.25 -32.65 -5.35
CA PHE A 147 -14.86 -33.12 -5.26
C PHE A 147 -14.13 -32.61 -4.01
N LEU A 148 -14.38 -31.37 -3.56
CA LEU A 148 -13.88 -30.90 -2.27
C LEU A 148 -14.42 -31.77 -1.10
N SER A 149 -15.62 -32.32 -1.26
CA SER A 149 -16.24 -33.23 -0.28
C SER A 149 -15.88 -34.70 -0.51
N SER A 150 -15.03 -35.03 -1.48
CA SER A 150 -14.66 -36.43 -1.75
C SER A 150 -13.72 -36.97 -0.67
N ILE A 151 -13.54 -38.30 -0.64
CA ILE A 151 -12.58 -38.94 0.27
C ILE A 151 -11.17 -39.04 -0.34
N ASP A 152 -11.00 -38.68 -1.61
CA ASP A 152 -9.74 -38.82 -2.33
C ASP A 152 -8.94 -37.51 -2.27
N PRO A 153 -7.77 -37.49 -1.60
CA PRO A 153 -6.94 -36.29 -1.52
C PRO A 153 -6.50 -35.73 -2.87
N ALA A 154 -6.32 -36.59 -3.89
CA ALA A 154 -5.93 -36.12 -5.21
C ALA A 154 -7.06 -35.35 -5.89
N GLU A 155 -8.30 -35.83 -5.77
CA GLU A 155 -9.47 -35.12 -6.29
C GLU A 155 -9.72 -33.81 -5.52
N GLN A 156 -9.58 -33.84 -4.18
CA GLN A 156 -9.67 -32.64 -3.36
C GLN A 156 -8.65 -31.58 -3.77
N LEU A 157 -7.38 -31.97 -3.97
CA LEU A 157 -6.31 -31.07 -4.37
C LEU A 157 -6.59 -30.44 -5.74
N GLN A 158 -6.92 -31.26 -6.73
CA GLN A 158 -7.19 -30.79 -8.09
C GLN A 158 -8.44 -29.89 -8.14
N ALA A 159 -9.50 -30.24 -7.42
CA ALA A 159 -10.68 -29.38 -7.32
C ALA A 159 -10.38 -28.05 -6.61
N THR A 160 -9.53 -28.07 -5.58
CA THR A 160 -9.08 -26.85 -4.88
C THR A 160 -8.26 -25.95 -5.82
N TRP A 161 -7.44 -26.55 -6.69
CA TRP A 161 -6.71 -25.81 -7.72
C TRP A 161 -7.67 -25.13 -8.71
N CYS A 162 -8.68 -25.84 -9.22
CA CYS A 162 -9.73 -25.22 -10.06
C CYS A 162 -10.40 -24.03 -9.34
N ILE A 163 -10.77 -24.17 -8.07
CA ILE A 163 -11.36 -23.08 -7.28
C ILE A 163 -10.38 -21.91 -7.12
N THR A 164 -9.08 -22.18 -6.99
CA THR A 164 -8.04 -21.13 -6.91
C THR A 164 -7.95 -20.33 -8.20
N ASN A 165 -8.01 -21.01 -9.36
CA ASN A 165 -7.98 -20.35 -10.67
C ASN A 165 -9.27 -19.55 -10.90
N ILE A 166 -10.43 -20.07 -10.49
CA ILE A 166 -11.69 -19.32 -10.49
C ILE A 166 -11.57 -18.07 -9.60
N ALA A 167 -11.03 -18.19 -8.39
CA ALA A 167 -10.78 -17.06 -7.49
C ALA A 167 -9.74 -16.05 -8.05
N ALA A 168 -8.86 -16.50 -8.95
CA ALA A 168 -7.94 -15.64 -9.67
C ALA A 168 -8.56 -14.97 -10.92
N GLY A 169 -9.83 -15.27 -11.25
CA GLY A 169 -10.56 -14.67 -12.36
C GLY A 169 -11.19 -13.30 -12.05
N PRO A 170 -12.14 -12.84 -12.91
CA PRO A 170 -12.88 -11.59 -12.71
C PRO A 170 -13.87 -11.70 -11.54
N LYS A 171 -14.48 -10.58 -11.17
CA LYS A 171 -15.38 -10.46 -10.00
C LYS A 171 -16.50 -11.51 -9.97
N GLU A 172 -17.10 -11.80 -11.12
CA GLU A 172 -18.18 -12.78 -11.27
C GLU A 172 -17.72 -14.20 -10.90
N TYR A 173 -16.48 -14.54 -11.23
CA TYR A 173 -15.88 -15.82 -10.86
C TYR A 173 -15.61 -15.87 -9.36
N VAL A 174 -15.06 -14.80 -8.79
CA VAL A 174 -14.81 -14.72 -7.33
C VAL A 174 -16.10 -14.88 -6.55
N GLN A 175 -17.20 -14.28 -7.03
CA GLN A 175 -18.53 -14.45 -6.44
C GLN A 175 -18.98 -15.91 -6.41
N LYS A 176 -18.65 -16.69 -7.45
CA LYS A 176 -18.93 -18.14 -7.49
C LYS A 176 -18.00 -18.91 -6.55
N ALA A 177 -16.71 -18.59 -6.53
CA ALA A 177 -15.73 -19.23 -5.65
C ALA A 177 -16.07 -19.08 -4.15
N LEU A 178 -16.76 -18.00 -3.75
CA LEU A 178 -17.23 -17.82 -2.37
C LEU A 178 -18.08 -19.00 -1.85
N LEU A 179 -18.82 -19.69 -2.72
CA LEU A 179 -19.63 -20.85 -2.36
C LEU A 179 -18.78 -22.04 -1.88
N ALA A 180 -17.52 -22.12 -2.32
CA ALA A 180 -16.60 -23.18 -1.94
C ALA A 180 -15.90 -22.93 -0.59
N VAL A 181 -15.91 -21.68 -0.07
CA VAL A 181 -15.16 -21.31 1.15
C VAL A 181 -15.43 -22.21 2.37
N PRO A 182 -16.69 -22.60 2.69
CA PRO A 182 -16.95 -23.50 3.81
C PRO A 182 -16.24 -24.86 3.68
N TYR A 183 -16.00 -25.33 2.46
CA TYR A 183 -15.33 -26.60 2.15
C TYR A 183 -13.80 -26.45 2.13
N LEU A 184 -13.29 -25.25 1.89
CA LEU A 184 -11.85 -24.95 1.93
C LEU A 184 -11.31 -24.84 3.36
N ILE A 185 -12.12 -24.36 4.31
CA ILE A 185 -11.69 -24.16 5.71
C ILE A 185 -11.16 -25.45 6.36
N PRO A 186 -11.87 -26.60 6.28
CA PRO A 186 -11.35 -27.86 6.83
C PRO A 186 -10.00 -28.28 6.25
N PHE A 187 -9.66 -27.86 5.02
CA PHE A 187 -8.37 -28.19 4.41
C PHE A 187 -7.22 -27.43 5.04
N LEU A 188 -7.45 -26.22 5.58
CA LEU A 188 -6.44 -25.46 6.32
C LEU A 188 -6.05 -26.17 7.63
N GLU A 189 -6.93 -26.98 8.20
CA GLU A 189 -6.73 -27.60 9.52
C GLU A 189 -6.16 -29.04 9.43
N ARG A 190 -6.16 -29.66 8.25
CA ARG A 190 -5.68 -31.05 8.04
C ARG A 190 -4.16 -31.11 7.84
N GLU A 191 -3.56 -32.26 8.13
CA GLU A 191 -2.10 -32.50 8.01
C GLU A 191 -1.59 -32.69 6.56
N ASN A 192 -2.28 -32.16 5.55
CA ASN A 192 -1.82 -32.21 4.15
C ASN A 192 -1.37 -30.82 3.69
N ILE A 193 -0.05 -30.60 3.68
CA ILE A 193 0.59 -29.32 3.33
C ILE A 193 0.13 -28.81 1.95
N SER A 194 0.07 -29.67 0.93
CA SER A 194 -0.35 -29.27 -0.41
C SER A 194 -1.80 -28.77 -0.45
N LEU A 195 -2.71 -29.43 0.28
CA LEU A 195 -4.10 -28.98 0.40
C LEU A 195 -4.21 -27.68 1.21
N GLN A 196 -3.48 -27.57 2.33
CA GLN A 196 -3.45 -26.37 3.15
C GLN A 196 -2.98 -25.17 2.33
N ASP A 197 -1.92 -25.36 1.55
CA ASP A 197 -1.33 -24.34 0.70
C ASP A 197 -2.32 -23.89 -0.38
N GLN A 198 -2.88 -24.84 -1.14
CA GLN A 198 -3.83 -24.52 -2.20
C GLN A 198 -5.11 -23.85 -1.67
N ALA A 199 -5.63 -24.30 -0.53
CA ALA A 199 -6.81 -23.70 0.09
C ALA A 199 -6.53 -22.29 0.63
N ALA A 200 -5.37 -22.07 1.25
CA ALA A 200 -4.96 -20.74 1.69
C ALA A 200 -4.80 -19.78 0.50
N TRP A 201 -4.26 -20.26 -0.62
CA TRP A 201 -4.11 -19.48 -1.84
C TRP A 201 -5.47 -19.08 -2.43
N ALA A 202 -6.40 -20.03 -2.56
CA ALA A 202 -7.77 -19.73 -2.99
C ALA A 202 -8.41 -18.63 -2.12
N ILE A 203 -8.31 -18.76 -0.79
CA ILE A 203 -8.86 -17.77 0.15
C ILE A 203 -8.19 -16.40 -0.01
N GLY A 204 -6.86 -16.37 -0.21
CA GLY A 204 -6.12 -15.14 -0.46
C GLY A 204 -6.59 -14.44 -1.74
N ASN A 205 -6.80 -15.18 -2.83
CA ASN A 205 -7.32 -14.63 -4.09
C ASN A 205 -8.73 -14.04 -3.92
N ILE A 206 -9.62 -14.72 -3.20
CA ILE A 206 -10.96 -14.20 -2.88
C ILE A 206 -10.89 -12.91 -2.04
N ALA A 207 -9.94 -12.82 -1.10
CA ALA A 207 -9.79 -11.66 -0.21
C ALA A 207 -9.34 -10.39 -0.94
N ILE A 208 -8.64 -10.52 -2.08
CA ILE A 208 -8.17 -9.39 -2.89
C ILE A 208 -9.35 -8.60 -3.47
N GLU A 209 -10.39 -9.30 -3.92
CA GLU A 209 -11.43 -8.75 -4.80
C GLU A 209 -12.17 -7.55 -4.19
N SER A 210 -12.73 -7.70 -2.99
CA SER A 210 -13.54 -6.63 -2.40
C SER A 210 -13.61 -6.68 -0.87
N SER A 211 -14.01 -5.57 -0.25
CA SER A 211 -14.30 -5.50 1.19
C SER A 211 -15.37 -6.50 1.61
N GLU A 212 -16.38 -6.69 0.77
CA GLU A 212 -17.51 -7.60 1.02
C GLU A 212 -17.03 -9.05 1.01
N CYS A 213 -16.12 -9.41 0.10
CA CYS A 213 -15.49 -10.74 0.08
C CYS A 213 -14.71 -11.00 1.37
N ARG A 214 -13.92 -10.02 1.84
CA ARG A 214 -13.20 -10.10 3.13
C ARG A 214 -14.15 -10.24 4.32
N ASP A 215 -15.27 -9.52 4.31
CA ASP A 215 -16.32 -9.65 5.33
C ASP A 215 -16.93 -11.05 5.37
N LEU A 216 -17.23 -11.63 4.23
CA LEU A 216 -17.77 -12.99 4.11
C LEU A 216 -16.74 -14.03 4.55
N LEU A 217 -15.49 -13.92 4.13
CA LEU A 217 -14.40 -14.79 4.57
C LEU A 217 -14.27 -14.77 6.10
N ARG A 218 -14.25 -13.58 6.72
CA ARG A 218 -14.23 -13.44 8.19
C ARG A 218 -15.44 -14.08 8.86
N LYS A 219 -16.66 -13.89 8.32
CA LYS A 219 -17.88 -14.53 8.84
C LYS A 219 -17.85 -16.06 8.76
N ASN A 220 -17.18 -16.61 7.74
CA ASN A 220 -16.98 -18.06 7.62
C ASN A 220 -15.92 -18.60 8.61
N GLY A 221 -15.12 -17.74 9.26
CA GLY A 221 -14.16 -18.15 10.27
C GLY A 221 -12.77 -18.51 9.75
N VAL A 222 -12.39 -18.05 8.54
CA VAL A 222 -11.08 -18.41 7.93
C VAL A 222 -9.86 -17.93 8.73
N LEU A 223 -10.02 -16.93 9.60
CA LEU A 223 -8.90 -16.21 10.21
C LEU A 223 -8.03 -17.11 11.11
N ILE A 224 -8.64 -17.83 12.05
CA ILE A 224 -7.88 -18.67 13.00
C ILE A 224 -7.13 -19.80 12.28
N PRO A 225 -7.78 -20.58 11.36
CA PRO A 225 -7.07 -21.58 10.58
C PRO A 225 -5.87 -21.02 9.80
N LEU A 226 -6.01 -19.87 9.14
CA LEU A 226 -4.90 -19.23 8.43
C LEU A 226 -3.75 -18.82 9.36
N ILE A 227 -4.04 -18.27 10.54
CA ILE A 227 -3.01 -17.92 11.53
C ILE A 227 -2.30 -19.18 12.03
N ASN A 228 -3.01 -20.30 12.18
CA ASN A 228 -2.42 -21.56 12.62
C ASN A 228 -1.42 -22.14 11.61
N LEU A 229 -1.58 -21.87 10.31
CA LEU A 229 -0.63 -22.29 9.27
C LEU A 229 0.76 -21.66 9.45
N LEU A 230 0.86 -20.51 10.13
CA LEU A 230 2.14 -19.89 10.48
C LEU A 230 2.98 -20.74 11.45
N ASN A 231 2.41 -21.78 12.09
CA ASN A 231 3.20 -22.73 12.88
C ASN A 231 3.88 -23.82 12.05
N SER A 232 3.63 -23.85 10.73
CA SER A 232 4.27 -24.80 9.83
C SER A 232 5.79 -24.59 9.79
N LYS A 233 6.52 -25.62 9.38
CA LYS A 233 7.94 -25.53 9.00
C LYS A 233 8.12 -25.38 7.49
N ASP A 234 7.04 -25.55 6.72
CA ASP A 234 7.06 -25.43 5.28
C ASP A 234 7.03 -23.95 4.87
N VAL A 235 8.12 -23.51 4.26
CA VAL A 235 8.33 -22.12 3.84
C VAL A 235 7.24 -21.65 2.87
N ASN A 236 6.84 -22.49 1.93
CA ASN A 236 5.85 -22.16 0.92
C ASN A 236 4.47 -21.95 1.55
N LEU A 237 4.08 -22.79 2.51
CA LEU A 237 2.82 -22.67 3.24
C LEU A 237 2.78 -21.40 4.10
N ILE A 238 3.88 -21.06 4.78
CA ILE A 238 3.97 -19.82 5.57
C ILE A 238 3.78 -18.60 4.66
N GLN A 239 4.44 -18.58 3.50
CA GLN A 239 4.29 -17.51 2.53
C GLN A 239 2.84 -17.36 2.05
N THR A 240 2.18 -18.47 1.69
CA THR A 240 0.76 -18.44 1.26
C THR A 240 -0.18 -17.99 2.37
N ALA A 241 0.06 -18.44 3.59
CA ALA A 241 -0.73 -18.03 4.75
C ALA A 241 -0.58 -16.51 4.97
N CYS A 242 0.65 -15.99 4.90
CA CYS A 242 0.92 -14.55 4.98
C CYS A 242 0.26 -13.77 3.83
N PHE A 243 0.31 -14.28 2.59
CA PHE A 243 -0.41 -13.70 1.46
C PHE A 243 -1.92 -13.57 1.77
N ALA A 244 -2.56 -14.66 2.21
CA ALA A 244 -3.99 -14.63 2.54
C ALA A 244 -4.31 -13.69 3.72
N LEU A 245 -3.49 -13.71 4.77
CA LEU A 245 -3.65 -12.86 5.95
C LEU A 245 -3.44 -11.38 5.62
N SER A 246 -2.47 -11.04 4.77
CA SER A 246 -2.21 -9.67 4.33
C SER A 246 -3.41 -9.10 3.57
N ASN A 247 -4.01 -9.91 2.69
CA ASN A 247 -5.21 -9.52 1.97
C ASN A 247 -6.41 -9.37 2.91
N LEU A 248 -6.60 -10.25 3.90
CA LEU A 248 -7.65 -10.10 4.91
C LEU A 248 -7.46 -8.86 5.80
N ALA A 249 -6.21 -8.48 6.08
CA ALA A 249 -5.84 -7.31 6.88
C ALA A 249 -5.99 -5.99 6.12
N ARG A 250 -6.36 -6.02 4.84
CA ARG A 250 -6.41 -4.83 3.98
C ARG A 250 -7.64 -3.95 4.20
N GLY A 251 -7.38 -2.67 4.39
CA GLY A 251 -8.37 -1.59 4.38
C GLY A 251 -9.00 -1.31 5.77
N PRO A 252 -9.77 -0.21 5.89
CA PRO A 252 -10.25 0.28 7.19
C PRO A 252 -11.19 -0.70 7.92
N ASN A 253 -11.87 -1.59 7.19
CA ASN A 253 -12.77 -2.60 7.75
C ASN A 253 -12.08 -3.95 8.02
N ALA A 254 -10.76 -3.99 8.13
CA ALA A 254 -9.99 -5.22 8.34
C ALA A 254 -10.29 -5.92 9.68
N LYS A 255 -10.89 -5.21 10.65
CA LYS A 255 -11.18 -5.71 12.00
C LYS A 255 -9.93 -6.29 12.69
N LEU A 256 -8.83 -5.53 12.68
CA LEU A 256 -7.54 -5.96 13.23
C LEU A 256 -7.62 -6.48 14.68
N HIS A 257 -8.58 -6.03 15.50
CA HIS A 257 -8.82 -6.59 16.83
C HIS A 257 -9.04 -8.12 16.83
N GLU A 258 -9.69 -8.68 15.80
CA GLU A 258 -9.89 -10.12 15.65
C GLU A 258 -8.56 -10.85 15.42
N PHE A 259 -7.65 -10.25 14.63
CA PHE A 259 -6.31 -10.79 14.38
C PHE A 259 -5.47 -10.82 15.66
N PHE A 260 -5.47 -9.71 16.42
CA PHE A 260 -4.72 -9.62 17.68
C PHE A 260 -5.31 -10.53 18.76
N LYS A 261 -6.64 -10.68 18.82
CA LYS A 261 -7.29 -11.68 19.69
C LYS A 261 -6.86 -13.10 19.34
N ALA A 262 -6.64 -13.39 18.05
CA ALA A 262 -6.09 -14.64 17.55
C ALA A 262 -4.54 -14.72 17.63
N CYS A 263 -3.89 -13.79 18.34
CA CYS A 263 -2.44 -13.77 18.57
C CYS A 263 -1.57 -13.65 17.30
N ILE A 264 -2.04 -12.96 16.25
CA ILE A 264 -1.23 -12.73 15.03
C ILE A 264 0.13 -12.10 15.37
N ASN A 265 0.14 -11.14 16.28
CA ASN A 265 1.32 -10.36 16.68
C ASN A 265 2.44 -11.27 17.17
N LYS A 266 2.11 -12.25 18.03
CA LYS A 266 3.09 -13.22 18.53
C LYS A 266 3.71 -14.06 17.41
N ARG A 267 2.92 -14.46 16.41
CA ARG A 267 3.38 -15.25 15.26
C ARG A 267 4.30 -14.44 14.35
N LEU A 268 3.91 -13.21 14.02
CA LEU A 268 4.73 -12.33 13.17
C LEU A 268 6.05 -11.98 13.85
N LEU A 269 6.04 -11.66 15.15
CA LEU A 269 7.26 -11.40 15.92
C LEU A 269 8.17 -12.63 15.97
N GLN A 270 7.61 -13.82 16.21
CA GLN A 270 8.36 -15.07 16.21
C GLN A 270 9.07 -15.29 14.86
N HIS A 271 8.37 -15.13 13.73
CA HIS A 271 9.01 -15.27 12.42
C HIS A 271 10.13 -14.25 12.17
N LEU A 272 9.91 -12.98 12.54
CA LEU A 272 10.99 -11.99 12.43
C LEU A 272 12.19 -12.30 13.36
N GLU A 273 11.95 -12.96 14.48
CA GLU A 273 13.00 -13.38 15.40
C GLU A 273 13.80 -14.58 14.85
N THR A 274 13.11 -15.60 14.33
CA THR A 274 13.71 -16.91 14.05
C THR A 274 14.01 -17.20 12.58
N ASP A 275 13.28 -16.61 11.63
CA ASP A 275 13.47 -16.91 10.21
C ASP A 275 14.62 -16.12 9.60
N GLU A 276 15.38 -16.82 8.75
CA GLU A 276 16.48 -16.25 7.96
C GLU A 276 16.14 -16.17 6.46
N SER A 277 15.03 -16.76 6.02
CA SER A 277 14.56 -16.67 4.62
C SER A 277 13.97 -15.30 4.33
N PHE A 278 14.54 -14.63 3.34
CA PHE A 278 14.11 -13.31 2.88
C PHE A 278 12.69 -13.31 2.33
N GLU A 279 12.26 -14.41 1.71
CA GLU A 279 10.93 -14.60 1.17
C GLU A 279 9.88 -14.68 2.28
N VAL A 280 10.16 -15.44 3.35
CA VAL A 280 9.26 -15.51 4.53
C VAL A 280 9.18 -14.15 5.21
N VAL A 281 10.32 -13.50 5.46
CA VAL A 281 10.35 -12.18 6.10
C VAL A 281 9.60 -11.13 5.26
N SER A 282 9.75 -11.17 3.94
CA SER A 282 9.01 -10.30 3.01
C SER A 282 7.50 -10.50 3.13
N GLU A 283 7.02 -11.74 3.16
CA GLU A 283 5.59 -12.04 3.31
C GLU A 283 5.04 -11.70 4.71
N VAL A 284 5.82 -11.91 5.77
CA VAL A 284 5.49 -11.42 7.12
C VAL A 284 5.37 -9.90 7.13
N ALA A 285 6.31 -9.19 6.49
CA ALA A 285 6.29 -7.74 6.38
C ALA A 285 5.11 -7.22 5.54
N TRP A 286 4.56 -8.01 4.62
CA TRP A 286 3.30 -7.68 3.94
C TRP A 286 2.10 -7.66 4.88
N VAL A 287 1.99 -8.63 5.79
CA VAL A 287 0.94 -8.61 6.81
C VAL A 287 1.09 -7.38 7.70
N LEU A 288 2.33 -7.08 8.13
CA LEU A 288 2.65 -5.92 8.97
C LEU A 288 2.37 -4.58 8.26
N THR A 289 2.58 -4.49 6.96
CA THR A 289 2.27 -3.29 6.17
C THR A 289 0.81 -2.89 6.33
N TYR A 290 -0.12 -3.85 6.34
CA TYR A 290 -1.54 -3.54 6.49
C TYR A 290 -1.93 -3.32 7.95
N ILE A 291 -1.35 -4.09 8.89
CA ILE A 291 -1.58 -3.86 10.33
C ILE A 291 -1.12 -2.46 10.74
N THR A 292 0.04 -2.00 10.27
CA THR A 292 0.62 -0.70 10.61
C THR A 292 0.01 0.48 9.86
N SER A 293 -0.94 0.22 8.96
CA SER A 293 -1.69 1.27 8.27
C SER A 293 -2.97 1.66 9.02
N ASP A 294 -3.05 1.35 10.31
CA ASP A 294 -4.22 1.58 11.14
C ASP A 294 -4.40 3.07 11.48
N ASP A 295 -5.63 3.57 11.30
CA ASP A 295 -5.93 5.01 11.36
C ASP A 295 -5.61 5.66 12.72
N ASP A 296 -5.70 4.90 13.83
CA ASP A 296 -5.49 5.38 15.19
C ASP A 296 -4.13 4.98 15.81
N ASN A 297 -3.24 4.34 15.04
CA ASN A 297 -1.95 3.77 15.48
C ASN A 297 -2.04 2.75 16.64
N LYS A 298 -3.24 2.34 17.07
CA LYS A 298 -3.42 1.46 18.21
C LYS A 298 -2.63 0.14 18.09
N TYR A 299 -2.69 -0.50 16.92
CA TYR A 299 -2.02 -1.78 16.69
C TYR A 299 -0.54 -1.60 16.39
N THR A 300 -0.19 -0.49 15.71
CA THR A 300 1.20 -0.08 15.55
C THR A 300 1.88 0.10 16.92
N ASP A 301 1.27 0.85 17.83
CA ASP A 301 1.78 1.10 19.17
C ASP A 301 1.88 -0.20 19.98
N GLN A 302 0.90 -1.09 19.86
CA GLN A 302 0.97 -2.41 20.49
C GLN A 302 2.19 -3.21 20.00
N LEU A 303 2.42 -3.29 18.69
CA LEU A 303 3.58 -4.00 18.13
C LEU A 303 4.92 -3.35 18.55
N LEU A 304 4.97 -2.01 18.62
CA LEU A 304 6.15 -1.28 19.10
C LEU A 304 6.47 -1.59 20.56
N ASN A 305 5.44 -1.66 21.42
CA ASN A 305 5.57 -2.06 22.83
C ASN A 305 6.00 -3.52 22.99
N GLU A 306 5.65 -4.38 22.04
CA GLU A 306 6.07 -5.79 21.99
C GLU A 306 7.47 -5.98 21.36
N GLY A 307 8.15 -4.91 20.94
CA GLY A 307 9.53 -4.97 20.48
C GLY A 307 9.70 -5.24 18.98
N ILE A 308 8.73 -4.87 18.13
CA ILE A 308 8.85 -5.11 16.69
C ILE A 308 9.99 -4.31 16.02
N ALA A 309 10.31 -3.12 16.52
CA ALA A 309 11.30 -2.23 15.90
C ALA A 309 12.71 -2.85 15.74
N PRO A 310 13.36 -3.41 16.78
CA PRO A 310 14.65 -4.10 16.61
C PRO A 310 14.58 -5.27 15.63
N LEU A 311 13.45 -6.00 15.59
CA LEU A 311 13.26 -7.13 14.67
C LEU A 311 13.16 -6.69 13.21
N LEU A 312 12.45 -5.58 12.92
CA LEU A 312 12.41 -5.01 11.58
C LEU A 312 13.79 -4.51 11.14
N VAL A 313 14.51 -3.82 12.03
CA VAL A 313 15.84 -3.28 11.72
C VAL A 313 16.88 -4.39 11.51
N LYS A 314 16.80 -5.49 12.26
CA LYS A 314 17.62 -6.70 12.04
C LYS A 314 17.57 -7.17 10.59
N HIS A 315 16.40 -7.11 9.95
CA HIS A 315 16.16 -7.60 8.59
C HIS A 315 16.44 -6.58 7.47
N MET A 316 16.75 -5.33 7.80
CA MET A 316 17.08 -4.31 6.80
C MET A 316 18.34 -4.66 6.00
N ARG A 317 19.47 -4.94 6.66
CA ARG A 317 20.71 -5.26 5.93
C ARG A 317 20.59 -6.53 5.09
N PRO A 318 20.03 -7.65 5.61
CA PRO A 318 19.86 -8.85 4.81
C PRO A 318 18.99 -8.63 3.56
N LEU A 319 17.95 -7.80 3.62
CA LEU A 319 17.04 -7.54 2.49
C LEU A 319 17.52 -6.46 1.50
N LEU A 320 18.61 -5.75 1.79
CA LEU A 320 19.02 -4.53 1.08
C LEU A 320 19.12 -4.71 -0.45
N ASN A 321 19.65 -5.84 -0.92
CA ASN A 321 19.92 -6.11 -2.33
C ASN A 321 18.87 -7.01 -3.00
N HIS A 322 17.76 -7.30 -2.32
CA HIS A 322 16.71 -8.17 -2.83
C HIS A 322 15.58 -7.41 -3.56
N GLY A 323 15.84 -6.16 -3.94
CA GLY A 323 14.95 -5.35 -4.78
C GLY A 323 13.51 -5.31 -4.23
N PRO A 324 12.49 -5.69 -5.03
CA PRO A 324 11.09 -5.65 -4.62
C PRO A 324 10.75 -6.44 -3.35
N LEU A 325 11.51 -7.49 -2.98
CA LEU A 325 11.28 -8.25 -1.75
C LEU A 325 11.48 -7.41 -0.48
N SER A 326 12.25 -6.32 -0.56
CA SER A 326 12.47 -5.41 0.58
C SER A 326 11.38 -4.35 0.76
N LEU A 327 10.55 -4.13 -0.27
CA LEU A 327 9.50 -3.10 -0.24
C LEU A 327 8.53 -3.20 0.94
N PRO A 328 8.06 -4.38 1.38
CA PRO A 328 7.08 -4.48 2.45
C PRO A 328 7.71 -4.12 3.80
N LEU A 329 8.99 -4.44 3.98
CA LEU A 329 9.77 -4.03 5.15
C LEU A 329 9.89 -2.51 5.19
N VAL A 330 10.34 -1.89 4.10
CA VAL A 330 10.48 -0.43 4.00
C VAL A 330 9.14 0.26 4.19
N ARG A 331 8.07 -0.29 3.63
CA ARG A 331 6.72 0.24 3.79
C ARG A 331 6.24 0.18 5.24
N THR A 332 6.50 -0.93 5.93
CA THR A 332 6.19 -1.08 7.36
C THR A 332 6.93 -0.03 8.19
N LEU A 333 8.22 0.16 7.93
CA LEU A 333 9.03 1.21 8.58
C LEU A 333 8.48 2.62 8.30
N GLY A 334 8.06 2.89 7.07
CA GLY A 334 7.48 4.17 6.69
C GLY A 334 6.12 4.46 7.34
N ASN A 335 5.26 3.43 7.47
CA ASN A 335 4.01 3.55 8.22
C ASN A 335 4.27 3.89 9.69
N ILE A 336 5.20 3.18 10.34
CA ILE A 336 5.63 3.48 11.72
C ILE A 336 6.16 4.91 11.82
N ALA A 337 7.03 5.33 10.89
CA ALA A 337 7.62 6.68 10.88
C ALA A 337 6.59 7.78 10.62
N SER A 338 5.48 7.48 9.94
CA SER A 338 4.39 8.44 9.68
C SER A 338 3.51 8.72 10.90
N GLY A 339 3.60 7.87 11.93
CA GLY A 339 2.91 8.06 13.20
C GLY A 339 3.49 9.19 14.08
N PRO A 340 3.07 9.27 15.34
CA PRO A 340 3.60 10.25 16.29
C PRO A 340 5.12 10.11 16.48
N ASP A 341 5.76 11.17 16.99
CA ASP A 341 7.22 11.16 17.19
C ASP A 341 7.69 9.98 18.06
N THR A 342 6.88 9.57 19.05
CA THR A 342 7.15 8.37 19.87
C THR A 342 7.40 7.11 19.03
N ASN A 343 6.74 6.95 17.89
CA ASN A 343 6.90 5.78 17.02
C ASN A 343 8.21 5.87 16.24
N THR A 344 8.56 7.08 15.78
CA THR A 344 9.86 7.38 15.19
C THR A 344 11.01 7.12 16.19
N ASP A 345 10.82 7.38 17.49
CA ASP A 345 11.82 7.10 18.53
C ASP A 345 12.21 5.63 18.60
N HIS A 346 11.24 4.72 18.44
CA HIS A 346 11.51 3.29 18.47
C HIS A 346 12.46 2.86 17.33
N LEU A 347 12.35 3.48 16.15
CA LEU A 347 13.23 3.25 15.01
C LEU A 347 14.61 3.89 15.22
N ILE A 348 14.64 5.17 15.62
CA ILE A 348 15.89 5.95 15.80
C ILE A 348 16.75 5.46 16.96
N ARG A 349 16.18 4.71 17.91
CA ARG A 349 16.94 4.04 18.97
C ARG A 349 17.75 2.84 18.47
N GLN A 350 17.41 2.27 17.31
CA GLN A 350 18.16 1.16 16.73
C GLN A 350 19.40 1.71 16.01
N SER A 351 20.60 1.34 16.46
CA SER A 351 21.86 1.86 15.93
C SER A 351 22.04 1.60 14.43
N ASP A 352 21.48 0.50 13.93
CA ASP A 352 21.60 0.11 12.51
C ASP A 352 20.53 0.71 11.60
N PHE A 353 19.51 1.37 12.14
CA PHE A 353 18.41 1.92 11.32
C PHE A 353 18.91 2.99 10.34
N LEU A 354 19.53 4.07 10.83
CA LEU A 354 20.04 5.16 9.99
C LEU A 354 21.13 4.70 8.99
N PRO A 355 22.16 3.92 9.40
CA PRO A 355 23.13 3.37 8.45
C PRO A 355 22.52 2.49 7.36
N SER A 356 21.47 1.72 7.70
CA SER A 356 20.77 0.89 6.70
C SER A 356 19.93 1.76 5.77
N MET A 357 19.22 2.75 6.30
CA MET A 357 18.43 3.71 5.51
C MET A 357 19.28 4.45 4.47
N ILE A 358 20.54 4.78 4.77
CA ILE A 358 21.48 5.36 3.79
C ILE A 358 21.66 4.48 2.57
N GLN A 359 21.77 3.17 2.77
CA GLN A 359 21.94 2.23 1.66
C GLN A 359 20.62 2.08 0.88
N TYR A 360 19.49 2.01 1.58
CA TYR A 360 18.16 1.91 0.99
C TYR A 360 17.78 3.12 0.11
N ILE A 361 18.07 4.36 0.53
CA ILE A 361 17.82 5.55 -0.31
C ILE A 361 18.74 5.63 -1.54
N GLN A 362 19.80 4.82 -1.58
CA GLN A 362 20.71 4.73 -2.72
C GLN A 362 20.42 3.52 -3.62
N SER A 363 19.54 2.60 -3.21
CA SER A 363 19.13 1.39 -3.94
C SER A 363 18.92 1.62 -5.45
N ASP A 364 19.45 0.73 -6.28
CA ASP A 364 19.22 0.72 -7.73
C ASP A 364 17.76 0.37 -8.07
N CYS A 365 17.05 -0.33 -7.18
CA CYS A 365 15.63 -0.57 -7.30
C CYS A 365 14.84 0.73 -7.02
N ARG A 366 14.34 1.37 -8.08
CA ARG A 366 13.65 2.67 -8.01
C ARG A 366 12.44 2.70 -7.05
N PRO A 367 11.54 1.70 -7.01
CA PRO A 367 10.47 1.65 -6.01
C PRO A 367 10.98 1.65 -4.57
N VAL A 368 12.05 0.88 -4.29
CA VAL A 368 12.67 0.80 -2.96
C VAL A 368 13.28 2.13 -2.57
N LYS A 369 14.06 2.74 -3.47
CA LYS A 369 14.64 4.08 -3.29
C LYS A 369 13.57 5.12 -2.97
N LYS A 370 12.47 5.14 -3.74
CA LYS A 370 11.35 6.06 -3.54
C LYS A 370 10.69 5.90 -2.16
N GLU A 371 10.33 4.68 -1.80
CA GLU A 371 9.70 4.40 -0.49
C GLU A 371 10.65 4.69 0.68
N SER A 372 11.96 4.45 0.49
CA SER A 372 12.97 4.74 1.50
C SER A 372 13.13 6.24 1.74
N LEU A 373 13.08 7.05 0.68
CA LEU A 373 13.06 8.51 0.80
C LEU A 373 11.79 9.01 1.48
N TRP A 374 10.64 8.34 1.26
CA TRP A 374 9.43 8.63 2.02
C TRP A 374 9.58 8.31 3.51
N VAL A 375 10.23 7.21 3.88
CA VAL A 375 10.56 6.94 5.29
C VAL A 375 11.37 8.11 5.85
N MET A 376 12.42 8.54 5.15
CA MET A 376 13.27 9.66 5.61
C MET A 376 12.53 10.99 5.69
N SER A 377 11.57 11.26 4.81
CA SER A 377 10.78 12.49 4.88
C SER A 377 9.87 12.50 6.12
N ASN A 378 9.35 11.35 6.53
CA ASN A 378 8.61 11.21 7.79
C ASN A 378 9.53 11.38 9.02
N ILE A 379 10.72 10.75 9.01
CA ILE A 379 11.73 10.87 10.07
C ILE A 379 12.15 12.33 10.26
N THR A 380 12.42 13.05 9.17
CA THR A 380 12.88 14.45 9.20
C THR A 380 11.77 15.45 9.53
N ALA A 381 10.50 15.05 9.50
CA ALA A 381 9.38 15.87 9.94
C ALA A 381 9.15 15.84 11.47
N THR A 382 10.00 15.14 12.22
CA THR A 382 9.97 15.05 13.69
C THR A 382 10.05 16.41 14.36
N ARG A 383 9.36 16.63 15.49
CA ARG A 383 9.47 17.90 16.24
C ARG A 383 10.72 18.00 17.12
N ARG A 384 11.56 16.96 17.10
CA ARG A 384 12.66 16.75 18.04
C ARG A 384 14.01 17.01 17.38
N PRO A 385 14.67 18.16 17.63
CA PRO A 385 15.93 18.52 16.98
C PRO A 385 17.03 17.47 17.14
N GLU A 386 17.05 16.72 18.26
CA GLU A 386 18.04 15.67 18.51
C GLU A 386 17.99 14.52 17.48
N VAL A 387 16.83 14.27 16.88
CA VAL A 387 16.69 13.28 15.79
C VAL A 387 17.36 13.81 14.53
N LEU A 388 17.18 15.10 14.21
CA LEU A 388 17.83 15.71 13.06
C LEU A 388 19.34 15.72 13.22
N VAL A 389 19.86 16.03 14.41
CA VAL A 389 21.31 15.94 14.68
C VAL A 389 21.84 14.53 14.37
N LYS A 390 21.09 13.46 14.68
CA LYS A 390 21.47 12.10 14.28
C LYS A 390 21.45 11.88 12.77
N VAL A 391 20.45 12.43 12.06
CA VAL A 391 20.37 12.39 10.59
C VAL A 391 21.56 13.12 9.96
N PHE A 392 21.95 14.28 10.49
CA PHE A 392 23.15 15.01 10.07
C PHE A 392 24.42 14.19 10.30
N ASN A 393 24.62 13.70 11.52
CA ASN A 393 25.82 12.94 11.91
C ASN A 393 25.94 11.61 11.15
N ALA A 394 24.83 11.03 10.70
CA ALA A 394 24.84 9.85 9.85
C ALA A 394 25.27 10.14 8.40
N GLY A 395 25.30 11.40 7.96
CA GLY A 395 25.73 11.77 6.61
C GLY A 395 24.63 11.78 5.55
N PHE A 396 23.36 11.98 5.94
CA PHE A 396 22.26 12.03 4.98
C PHE A 396 22.27 13.27 4.09
N ILE A 397 22.80 14.41 4.56
CA ILE A 397 22.67 15.70 3.84
C ILE A 397 23.31 15.64 2.45
N PRO A 398 24.58 15.23 2.27
CA PRO A 398 25.16 15.16 0.93
C PRO A 398 24.40 14.21 -0.01
N ILE A 399 23.91 13.09 0.52
CA ILE A 399 23.20 12.07 -0.26
C ILE A 399 21.83 12.60 -0.71
N LEU A 400 21.05 13.18 0.22
CA LEU A 400 19.75 13.78 -0.09
C LEU A 400 19.91 14.94 -1.07
N SER A 401 20.93 15.79 -0.91
CA SER A 401 21.24 16.88 -1.83
C SER A 401 21.52 16.36 -3.23
N ASN A 402 22.40 15.37 -3.36
CA ASN A 402 22.71 14.76 -4.65
C ASN A 402 21.48 14.12 -5.31
N ILE A 403 20.63 13.44 -4.52
CA ILE A 403 19.39 12.86 -5.04
C ILE A 403 18.42 13.96 -5.50
N ALA A 404 18.26 15.03 -4.73
CA ALA A 404 17.33 16.11 -5.03
C ALA A 404 17.70 16.93 -6.29
N THR A 405 18.95 16.87 -6.74
CA THR A 405 19.47 17.66 -7.86
C THR A 405 19.80 16.83 -9.10
N HIS A 406 20.31 15.60 -8.96
CA HIS A 406 20.87 14.82 -10.08
C HIS A 406 20.11 13.54 -10.44
N THR A 407 18.90 13.33 -9.90
CA THR A 407 18.09 12.12 -10.20
C THR A 407 16.79 12.41 -10.95
N ASN A 408 16.03 11.37 -11.30
CA ASN A 408 14.74 11.50 -11.96
C ASN A 408 13.76 12.33 -11.12
N PHE A 409 12.88 13.06 -11.81
CA PHE A 409 12.03 14.10 -11.23
C PHE A 409 11.14 13.62 -10.06
N ASP A 410 10.58 12.42 -10.15
CA ASP A 410 9.72 11.86 -9.10
C ASP A 410 10.49 11.42 -7.86
N ILE A 411 11.77 11.06 -8.00
CA ILE A 411 12.67 10.71 -6.90
C ILE A 411 13.22 11.98 -6.24
N ARG A 412 13.54 13.00 -7.05
CA ARG A 412 13.94 14.33 -6.57
C ARG A 412 12.91 14.91 -5.61
N LYS A 413 11.61 14.79 -5.93
CA LYS A 413 10.50 15.23 -5.07
C LYS A 413 10.60 14.65 -3.65
N GLU A 414 10.83 13.34 -3.53
CA GLU A 414 10.87 12.66 -2.23
C GLU A 414 12.10 13.08 -1.39
N ALA A 415 13.26 13.24 -2.03
CA ALA A 415 14.47 13.74 -1.35
C ALA A 415 14.30 15.20 -0.90
N ALA A 416 13.72 16.04 -1.76
CA ALA A 416 13.46 17.44 -1.46
C ALA A 416 12.51 17.63 -0.28
N TYR A 417 11.51 16.75 -0.09
CA TYR A 417 10.68 16.78 1.11
C TYR A 417 11.50 16.63 2.40
N SER A 418 12.48 15.72 2.41
CA SER A 418 13.34 15.52 3.58
C SER A 418 14.17 16.77 3.89
N LEU A 419 14.74 17.39 2.86
CA LEU A 419 15.54 18.62 2.98
C LEU A 419 14.70 19.82 3.43
N VAL A 420 13.49 19.99 2.89
CA VAL A 420 12.56 21.05 3.30
C VAL A 420 12.09 20.86 4.74
N ASN A 421 11.85 19.61 5.15
CA ASN A 421 11.52 19.34 6.55
C ASN A 421 12.68 19.73 7.46
N ILE A 422 13.91 19.35 7.14
CA ILE A 422 15.11 19.79 7.88
C ILE A 422 15.20 21.32 7.95
N ALA A 423 15.10 22.01 6.80
CA ALA A 423 15.13 23.46 6.71
C ALA A 423 14.08 24.16 7.60
N SER A 424 12.91 23.56 7.77
CA SER A 424 11.81 24.12 8.57
C SER A 424 12.06 24.13 10.08
N HIS A 425 13.14 23.52 10.57
CA HIS A 425 13.49 23.46 11.99
C HIS A 425 14.23 24.69 12.52
N GLY A 426 14.38 25.72 11.68
CA GLY A 426 14.92 27.01 12.06
C GLY A 426 16.29 27.30 11.49
N GLU A 427 16.80 28.47 11.86
CA GLU A 427 17.93 29.12 11.20
C GLU A 427 19.21 28.27 11.20
N GLU A 428 19.52 27.57 12.30
CA GLU A 428 20.70 26.72 12.39
C GLU A 428 20.66 25.56 11.39
N PHE A 429 19.52 24.86 11.31
CA PHE A 429 19.34 23.77 10.35
C PHE A 429 19.29 24.29 8.92
N MET A 430 18.65 25.43 8.69
CA MET A 430 18.61 26.03 7.37
C MET A 430 20.03 26.36 6.88
N LYS A 431 20.81 27.12 7.65
CA LYS A 431 22.21 27.50 7.32
C LYS A 431 23.15 26.31 7.09
N SER A 432 22.86 25.16 7.69
CA SER A 432 23.69 23.97 7.57
C SER A 432 23.52 23.21 6.26
N LEU A 433 22.53 23.57 5.43
CA LEU A 433 22.29 22.93 4.14
C LEU A 433 23.19 23.51 3.04
N PRO A 434 23.66 22.71 2.06
CA PRO A 434 24.54 23.17 0.99
C PRO A 434 23.73 23.93 -0.08
N HIS A 435 23.34 25.17 0.21
CA HIS A 435 22.42 25.94 -0.63
C HIS A 435 22.91 26.15 -2.06
N GLN A 436 24.22 26.32 -2.27
CA GLN A 436 24.80 26.45 -3.62
C GLN A 436 24.53 25.23 -4.50
N GLU A 437 24.54 24.03 -3.91
CA GLU A 437 24.25 22.79 -4.62
C GLU A 437 22.75 22.57 -4.80
N LEU A 438 21.95 22.90 -3.77
CA LEU A 438 20.52 22.64 -3.74
C LEU A 438 19.69 23.58 -4.62
N LEU A 439 20.08 24.85 -4.69
CA LEU A 439 19.30 25.89 -5.36
C LEU A 439 18.98 25.58 -6.81
N PRO A 440 19.92 25.12 -7.67
CA PRO A 440 19.59 24.73 -9.04
C PRO A 440 18.40 23.76 -9.10
N GLY A 441 18.39 22.75 -8.24
CA GLY A 441 17.31 21.76 -8.18
C GLY A 441 15.97 22.35 -7.72
N PHE A 442 15.97 23.22 -6.71
CA PHE A 442 14.74 23.86 -6.23
C PHE A 442 14.21 24.93 -7.20
N LEU A 443 15.08 25.65 -7.91
CA LEU A 443 14.68 26.60 -8.95
C LEU A 443 14.06 25.89 -10.15
N GLU A 444 14.52 24.69 -10.51
CA GLU A 444 13.84 23.84 -11.51
C GLU A 444 12.45 23.39 -11.06
N PHE A 445 12.23 23.13 -9.76
CA PHE A 445 10.90 22.81 -9.26
C PHE A 445 9.92 23.97 -9.44
N ILE A 446 10.37 25.21 -9.21
CA ILE A 446 9.56 26.43 -9.43
C ILE A 446 9.16 26.58 -10.90
N ARG A 447 10.04 26.19 -11.83
CA ARG A 447 9.78 26.22 -13.28
C ARG A 447 9.01 25.00 -13.79
N SER A 448 8.64 24.07 -12.91
CA SER A 448 7.94 22.85 -13.31
C SER A 448 6.45 23.10 -13.59
N GLN A 449 5.78 22.14 -14.23
CA GLN A 449 4.32 22.16 -14.42
C GLN A 449 3.57 21.50 -13.24
N ASP A 450 4.28 20.89 -12.29
CA ASP A 450 3.67 20.24 -11.13
C ASP A 450 3.53 21.24 -9.98
N TYR A 451 2.29 21.59 -9.65
CA TYR A 451 1.98 22.54 -8.58
C TYR A 451 2.53 22.16 -7.21
N ASP A 452 2.69 20.87 -6.91
CA ASP A 452 3.31 20.44 -5.65
C ASP A 452 4.80 20.77 -5.60
N LEU A 453 5.48 20.62 -6.74
CA LEU A 453 6.90 20.92 -6.85
C LEU A 453 7.15 22.42 -6.85
N ILE A 454 6.33 23.18 -7.55
CA ILE A 454 6.38 24.65 -7.48
C ILE A 454 6.21 25.11 -6.03
N ARG A 455 5.23 24.56 -5.32
CA ARG A 455 5.01 24.86 -3.89
C ARG A 455 6.22 24.51 -3.03
N LEU A 456 6.84 23.36 -3.29
CA LEU A 456 8.02 22.90 -2.56
C LEU A 456 9.23 23.81 -2.81
N GLY A 457 9.44 24.21 -4.07
CA GLY A 457 10.44 25.17 -4.51
C GLY A 457 10.26 26.53 -3.82
N LEU A 458 9.09 27.14 -3.98
CA LEU A 458 8.76 28.44 -3.38
C LEU A 458 8.90 28.42 -1.85
N GLY A 459 8.44 27.34 -1.19
CA GLY A 459 8.57 27.20 0.26
C GLY A 459 10.01 27.13 0.73
N TYR A 460 10.88 26.41 0.00
CA TYR A 460 12.32 26.38 0.31
C TYR A 460 12.97 27.76 0.12
N ILE A 461 12.65 28.45 -0.98
CA ILE A 461 13.16 29.81 -1.24
C ILE A 461 12.69 30.81 -0.19
N GLU A 462 11.43 30.74 0.25
CA GLU A 462 10.91 31.60 1.31
C GLU A 462 11.66 31.40 2.64
N MET A 463 11.90 30.15 3.05
CA MET A 463 12.69 29.86 4.25
C MET A 463 14.13 30.33 4.10
N LEU A 464 14.71 30.17 2.92
CA LEU A 464 16.08 30.57 2.64
C LEU A 464 16.25 32.10 2.76
N LEU A 465 15.40 32.85 2.06
CA LEU A 465 15.39 34.32 2.07
C LEU A 465 15.09 34.90 3.46
N SER A 466 14.28 34.22 4.25
CA SER A 466 13.92 34.69 5.60
C SER A 466 14.94 34.38 6.67
N GLN A 467 15.75 33.32 6.52
CA GLN A 467 16.64 32.82 7.58
C GLN A 467 18.14 32.94 7.26
N VAL A 468 18.51 33.14 5.98
CA VAL A 468 19.92 33.20 5.55
C VAL A 468 20.20 34.54 4.89
N PRO A 469 20.91 35.48 5.55
CA PRO A 469 21.10 36.85 5.04
C PRO A 469 21.74 36.94 3.64
N GLU A 470 22.69 36.07 3.32
CA GLU A 470 23.42 36.06 2.05
C GLU A 470 22.64 35.41 0.89
N SER A 471 21.44 34.89 1.17
CA SER A 471 20.67 34.14 0.18
C SER A 471 20.13 34.97 -0.98
N LYS A 472 19.90 36.27 -0.77
CA LYS A 472 19.45 37.18 -1.83
C LYS A 472 20.47 37.21 -2.98
N GLN A 473 21.72 37.52 -2.66
CA GLN A 473 22.82 37.55 -3.63
C GLN A 473 23.01 36.18 -4.30
N LEU A 474 22.87 35.11 -3.52
CA LEU A 474 22.99 33.75 -4.03
C LEU A 474 21.90 33.44 -5.08
N LEU A 475 20.67 33.87 -4.85
CA LEU A 475 19.56 33.70 -5.79
C LEU A 475 19.73 34.53 -7.05
N GLU A 476 20.16 35.79 -6.94
CA GLU A 476 20.49 36.65 -8.09
C GLU A 476 21.53 35.97 -8.99
N ASN A 477 22.62 35.47 -8.40
CA ASN A 477 23.70 34.79 -9.14
C ASN A 477 23.24 33.50 -9.84
N MET A 478 22.13 32.90 -9.40
CA MET A 478 21.60 31.62 -9.89
C MET A 478 20.32 31.76 -10.73
N LYS A 479 20.02 32.97 -11.22
CA LYS A 479 18.79 33.23 -11.99
C LYS A 479 17.53 32.85 -11.21
N GLY A 480 17.54 33.10 -9.90
CA GLY A 480 16.41 32.86 -9.02
C GLY A 480 15.23 33.78 -9.34
N ILE A 481 15.52 35.02 -9.74
CA ILE A 481 14.53 36.02 -10.16
C ILE A 481 13.71 35.47 -11.34
N ASP A 482 14.36 35.03 -12.41
CA ASP A 482 13.70 34.43 -13.60
C ASP A 482 12.76 33.26 -13.23
N ALA A 483 13.13 32.45 -12.23
CA ALA A 483 12.30 31.35 -11.75
C ALA A 483 11.03 31.88 -11.06
N LEU A 484 11.17 32.88 -10.20
CA LEU A 484 10.05 33.49 -9.50
C LEU A 484 9.11 34.22 -10.47
N GLU A 485 9.64 34.91 -11.49
CA GLU A 485 8.85 35.53 -12.56
C GLU A 485 8.01 34.50 -13.32
N THR A 486 8.62 33.37 -13.68
CA THR A 486 7.89 32.25 -14.31
C THR A 486 6.72 31.80 -13.42
N ALA A 487 6.93 31.77 -12.10
CA ALA A 487 5.90 31.37 -11.15
C ALA A 487 4.78 32.41 -10.94
N ILE A 488 5.02 33.70 -11.24
CA ILE A 488 3.99 34.74 -11.22
C ILE A 488 2.97 34.53 -12.36
N LEU A 489 3.36 33.87 -13.44
CA LEU A 489 2.47 33.59 -14.58
C LEU A 489 1.61 32.33 -14.40
N ILE A 490 1.76 31.62 -13.27
CA ILE A 490 1.02 30.38 -13.00
C ILE A 490 -0.47 30.66 -12.76
N GLU A 491 -1.32 29.76 -13.26
CA GLU A 491 -2.78 29.85 -13.10
C GLU A 491 -3.23 29.78 -11.64
N ASP A 492 -2.63 28.89 -10.84
CA ASP A 492 -2.92 28.75 -9.40
C ASP A 492 -2.61 30.05 -8.66
N GLU A 493 -3.67 30.69 -8.21
CA GLU A 493 -3.62 31.99 -7.54
C GLU A 493 -2.78 31.95 -6.26
N SER A 494 -2.77 30.84 -5.52
CA SER A 494 -2.00 30.76 -4.29
C SER A 494 -0.50 30.72 -4.55
N LEU A 495 -0.07 29.97 -5.56
CA LEU A 495 1.34 29.87 -5.95
C LEU A 495 1.82 31.19 -6.57
N ARG A 496 1.02 31.77 -7.46
CA ARG A 496 1.28 33.10 -8.02
C ARG A 496 1.45 34.15 -6.92
N ASN A 497 0.51 34.23 -5.99
CA ASN A 497 0.58 35.19 -4.88
C ASN A 497 1.78 34.92 -3.96
N ALA A 498 2.21 33.67 -3.80
CA ALA A 498 3.42 33.35 -3.04
C ALA A 498 4.68 33.85 -3.76
N ALA A 499 4.79 33.60 -5.06
CA ALA A 499 5.91 34.08 -5.88
C ALA A 499 5.97 35.62 -5.92
N SER A 500 4.84 36.30 -6.14
CA SER A 500 4.76 37.77 -6.13
C SER A 500 5.20 38.34 -4.78
N ARG A 501 4.74 37.77 -3.66
CA ARG A 501 5.17 38.24 -2.32
C ARG A 501 6.68 38.10 -2.09
N LEU A 502 7.29 37.03 -2.60
CA LEU A 502 8.74 36.85 -2.49
C LEU A 502 9.49 37.86 -3.35
N MET A 503 9.01 38.09 -4.58
CA MET A 503 9.55 39.11 -5.48
C MET A 503 9.46 40.51 -4.86
N ASP A 504 8.27 40.94 -4.44
CA ASP A 504 8.05 42.27 -3.88
C ASP A 504 8.89 42.52 -2.63
N LYS A 505 8.95 41.53 -1.72
CA LYS A 505 9.60 41.66 -0.42
C LYS A 505 11.12 41.72 -0.51
N TYR A 506 11.74 40.96 -1.42
CA TYR A 506 13.19 40.78 -1.45
C TYR A 506 13.87 41.42 -2.68
N PHE A 507 13.12 41.68 -3.77
CA PHE A 507 13.63 42.14 -5.07
C PHE A 507 12.88 43.34 -5.68
N GLY A 508 11.86 43.89 -4.99
CA GLY A 508 10.92 44.87 -5.56
C GLY A 508 11.51 46.21 -6.07
N GLU A 509 12.67 46.65 -5.56
CA GLU A 509 13.33 47.87 -6.06
C GLU A 509 13.95 47.67 -7.47
N GLU A 510 14.44 46.47 -7.80
CA GLU A 510 15.01 46.15 -9.12
C GLU A 510 13.92 45.66 -10.12
N PHE A 511 12.87 45.00 -9.61
CA PHE A 511 11.76 44.50 -10.41
C PHE A 511 10.92 45.63 -11.05
N SER A 512 10.77 46.75 -10.33
CA SER A 512 10.02 47.92 -10.83
C SER A 512 10.69 48.56 -12.05
N GLU A 513 12.03 48.56 -12.10
CA GLU A 513 12.82 49.10 -13.21
C GLU A 513 12.79 48.16 -14.44
N GLN A 514 12.90 46.84 -14.25
CA GLN A 514 12.88 45.87 -15.36
C GLN A 514 11.50 45.71 -16.02
N MET A 515 10.43 45.80 -15.23
CA MET A 515 9.06 45.72 -15.75
C MET A 515 8.69 47.00 -16.53
N GLN A 516 9.23 48.17 -16.15
CA GLN A 516 9.11 49.40 -16.95
C GLN A 516 9.79 49.26 -18.32
N VAL A 517 10.98 48.65 -18.38
CA VAL A 517 11.70 48.43 -19.65
C VAL A 517 10.97 47.45 -20.57
N GLN A 518 10.42 46.34 -20.05
CA GLN A 518 9.67 45.37 -20.87
C GLN A 518 8.35 45.94 -21.42
N ILE A 519 7.67 46.81 -20.67
CA ILE A 519 6.46 47.49 -21.15
C ILE A 519 6.81 48.51 -22.24
N GLU A 520 7.93 49.21 -22.11
CA GLU A 520 8.43 50.14 -23.14
C GLU A 520 8.93 49.45 -24.41
N GLU A 521 9.40 48.20 -24.35
CA GLU A 521 9.79 47.40 -25.53
C GLU A 521 8.62 46.72 -26.25
N THR A 522 7.44 46.64 -25.62
CA THR A 522 6.22 46.05 -26.18
C THR A 522 5.13 47.07 -26.56
N THR A 523 5.45 48.37 -26.48
CA THR A 523 4.67 49.47 -27.10
C THR A 523 5.44 50.09 -28.25
#